data_AF-W6XP16-F1
#
_entry.id   AF-W6XP16-F1
#
_cell.length_a   1.000
_cell.length_b   1.000
_cell.length_c   1.000
_cell.angle_alpha   90.00
_cell.angle_beta   90.00
_cell.angle_gamma   90.00
#
_symmetry.space_group_name_H-M   'P 1'
#
loop_
_entity.id
_entity.type
_entity.pdbx_description
1 polymer ?
#
loop_
_entity_poly.entity_id
_entity_poly.type
_entity_poly.pdbx_seq_one_letter_code
_entity_poly.pdbx_strand_id
1 'polypeptide(L)'
;MSYFRITLMRSGIGMPAKTQGVLKALGLRKRMTTVYHPVSQSVAGQIMRIKELVDVKEVAVPMSKEQMRQARRPDPGYYVEMRAGEAMGGV
;
A
#
# COMPACT_ATOMS: atom_id res chain seq x y z
N MET A 1 -4.62 0.57 19.12
CA MET A 1 -3.27 0.01 18.85
C MET A 1 -2.82 0.57 17.52
N SER A 2 -1.66 1.19 17.44
CA SER A 2 -1.19 1.87 16.22
C SER A 2 -0.50 0.91 15.24
N TYR A 3 -0.34 1.37 14.01
CA TYR A 3 0.26 0.63 12.90
C TYR A 3 1.36 1.45 12.25
N PHE A 4 2.40 0.77 11.78
CA PHE A 4 3.36 1.34 10.86
C PHE A 4 2.82 1.26 9.44
N ARG A 5 2.63 2.41 8.80
CA ARG A 5 2.50 2.53 7.35
C ARG A 5 3.90 2.61 6.75
N ILE A 6 4.31 1.55 6.06
CA ILE A 6 5.65 1.42 5.49
C ILE A 6 5.53 1.48 3.97
N THR A 7 6.24 2.40 3.34
CA THR A 7 6.27 2.53 1.87
C THR A 7 7.67 2.34 1.34
N LEU A 8 7.86 1.46 0.36
CA LEU A 8 9.18 1.26 -0.27
C LEU A 8 9.50 2.38 -1.25
N MET A 9 10.37 3.30 -0.86
CA MET A 9 10.74 4.48 -1.67
C MET A 9 11.89 4.17 -2.64
N ARG A 10 12.87 3.38 -2.21
CA ARG A 10 14.03 2.98 -3.03
C ARG A 10 14.01 1.48 -3.33
N SER A 11 14.52 1.10 -4.50
CA SER A 11 14.61 -0.32 -4.89
C SER A 11 15.66 -1.05 -4.04
N GLY A 12 15.39 -2.32 -3.73
CA GLY A 12 16.40 -3.19 -3.10
C GLY A 12 17.44 -3.75 -4.08
N ILE A 13 17.37 -3.43 -5.38
CA ILE A 13 18.32 -3.96 -6.37
C ILE A 13 19.78 -3.69 -5.94
N GLY A 14 20.64 -4.69 -6.07
CA GLY A 14 22.04 -4.61 -5.63
C GLY A 14 22.24 -4.66 -4.10
N MET A 15 21.18 -4.75 -3.29
CA MET A 15 21.31 -4.91 -1.84
C MET A 15 21.66 -6.35 -1.46
N PRO A 16 22.35 -6.55 -0.32
CA PRO A 16 22.65 -7.88 0.20
C PRO A 16 21.40 -8.75 0.42
N ALA A 17 21.58 -10.07 0.34
CA ALA A 17 20.50 -11.04 0.49
C ALA A 17 19.70 -10.89 1.81
N LYS A 18 20.37 -10.47 2.90
CA LYS A 18 19.71 -10.21 4.19
C LYS A 18 18.72 -9.06 4.11
N THR A 19 19.09 -7.94 3.48
CA THR A 19 18.22 -6.77 3.27
C THR A 19 17.04 -7.14 2.38
N GLN A 20 17.31 -7.87 1.29
CA GLN A 20 16.28 -8.42 0.40
C GLN A 20 15.32 -9.37 1.12
N GLY A 21 15.83 -10.19 2.04
CA GLY A 21 15.02 -11.07 2.88
C GLY A 21 14.04 -10.29 3.76
N VAL A 22 14.50 -9.19 4.39
CA VAL A 22 13.64 -8.32 5.21
C VAL A 22 12.55 -7.64 4.37
N LEU A 23 12.89 -7.13 3.19
CA LEU A 23 11.90 -6.55 2.27
C LEU A 23 10.81 -7.57 1.91
N LYS A 24 11.21 -8.80 1.58
CA LYS A 24 10.26 -9.90 1.27
C LYS A 24 9.39 -10.26 2.48
N ALA A 25 9.97 -10.35 3.67
CA ALA A 25 9.26 -10.67 4.90
C ALA A 25 8.20 -9.61 5.26
N LEU A 26 8.51 -8.33 5.08
CA LEU A 26 7.55 -7.23 5.28
C LEU A 26 6.50 -7.13 4.16
N GLY A 27 6.66 -7.86 3.05
CA GLY A 27 5.76 -7.83 1.88
C GLY A 27 6.06 -6.71 0.88
N LEU A 28 7.21 -6.05 0.99
CA LEU A 28 7.65 -4.95 0.11
C LEU A 28 8.31 -5.51 -1.16
N ARG A 29 7.48 -5.88 -2.15
CA ARG A 29 7.95 -6.49 -3.41
C ARG A 29 8.32 -5.50 -4.51
N LYS A 30 7.51 -4.44 -4.70
CA LYS A 30 7.70 -3.42 -5.76
C LYS A 30 7.87 -2.04 -5.13
N ARG A 31 8.62 -1.15 -5.79
CA ARG A 31 8.75 0.25 -5.38
C ARG A 31 7.35 0.93 -5.32
N MET A 32 7.19 1.89 -4.42
CA MET A 32 5.94 2.59 -4.10
C MET A 32 4.83 1.68 -3.54
N THR A 33 5.16 0.46 -3.14
CA THR A 33 4.20 -0.39 -2.42
C THR A 33 4.14 0.05 -0.97
N THR A 34 2.93 0.24 -0.47
CA THR A 34 2.64 0.50 0.95
C THR A 34 2.09 -0.77 1.60
N VAL A 35 2.61 -1.09 2.78
CA VAL A 35 2.10 -2.16 3.66
C VAL A 35 1.84 -1.59 5.05
N TYR A 36 0.95 -2.24 5.80
CA TYR A 36 0.64 -1.88 7.17
C TYR A 36 0.95 -3.05 8.08
N HIS A 37 1.68 -2.77 9.16
CA HIS A 37 2.02 -3.75 10.20
C HIS A 37 1.72 -3.18 11.58
N PRO A 38 1.22 -3.98 12.55
CA PRO A 38 1.06 -3.52 13.92
C PRO A 38 2.37 -3.02 14.51
N VAL A 39 2.30 -1.97 15.33
CA VAL A 39 3.49 -1.48 16.05
C VAL A 39 3.97 -2.53 17.03
N SER A 40 5.16 -3.06 16.78
CA SER A 40 5.85 -4.04 17.62
C SER A 40 7.36 -3.89 17.47
N GLN A 41 8.13 -4.31 18.49
CA GLN A 41 9.59 -4.22 18.47
C GLN A 41 10.22 -5.03 17.33
N SER A 42 9.66 -6.20 17.00
CA SER A 42 10.12 -7.04 15.88
C SER A 42 10.00 -6.31 14.54
N VAL A 43 8.85 -5.68 14.27
CA VAL A 43 8.64 -4.90 13.05
C VAL A 43 9.55 -3.67 13.03
N ALA A 44 9.71 -2.98 14.16
CA ALA A 44 10.62 -1.84 14.26
C ALA A 44 12.08 -2.23 13.95
N GLY A 45 12.56 -3.37 14.47
CA GLY A 45 13.90 -3.88 14.15
C GLY A 45 14.08 -4.21 12.67
N GLN A 46 13.05 -4.78 12.03
CA GLN A 46 13.05 -5.02 10.59
C GLN A 46 13.11 -3.71 9.79
N ILE A 47 12.29 -2.72 10.17
CA ILE A 47 12.30 -1.38 9.56
C ILE A 47 13.70 -0.76 9.68
N MET A 48 14.32 -0.81 10.85
CA MET A 48 15.64 -0.21 11.09
C MET A 48 16.74 -0.80 10.21
N ARG A 49 16.62 -2.07 9.80
CA ARG A 49 17.56 -2.71 8.88
C ARG A 49 17.41 -2.22 7.43
N ILE A 50 16.27 -1.62 7.08
CA ILE A 50 15.97 -1.12 5.73
C ILE A 50 15.59 0.37 5.72
N LYS A 51 15.92 1.13 6.78
CA LYS A 51 15.47 2.51 7.03
C LYS A 51 15.82 3.47 5.90
N GLU A 52 16.87 3.18 5.15
CA GLU A 52 17.28 3.96 4.00
C GLU A 52 16.38 3.70 2.78
N LEU A 53 15.67 2.58 2.71
CA LEU A 53 14.84 2.22 1.56
C LEU A 53 13.37 2.62 1.71
N VAL A 54 12.91 2.88 2.93
CA VAL A 54 11.49 3.04 3.25
C VAL A 54 11.15 4.41 3.83
N ASP A 55 9.91 4.84 3.60
CA ASP A 55 9.24 5.90 4.35
C ASP A 55 8.29 5.23 5.36
N VAL A 56 8.28 5.71 6.60
CA VAL A 56 7.50 5.12 7.70
C VAL A 56 6.70 6.20 8.40
N LYS A 57 5.40 5.94 8.56
CA LYS A 57 4.50 6.80 9.34
C LYS A 57 3.71 5.96 10.32
N GLU A 58 3.51 6.47 11.53
CA GLU A 58 2.58 5.87 12.47
C GLU A 58 1.15 6.29 12.11
N VAL A 59 0.23 5.34 12.12
CA VAL A 59 -1.19 5.57 11.85
C VAL A 59 -2.05 4.84 12.87
N ALA A 60 -3.23 5.38 13.17
CA ALA A 60 -4.15 4.75 14.12
C ALA A 60 -4.79 3.45 13.58
N VAL A 61 -5.06 3.40 12.27
CA VAL A 61 -5.80 2.31 11.61
C VAL A 61 -5.11 1.93 10.29
N PRO A 62 -4.99 0.65 9.95
CA PRO A 62 -4.43 0.22 8.68
C PRO A 62 -5.46 0.37 7.55
N MET A 63 -5.00 0.58 6.32
CA MET A 63 -5.87 0.56 5.15
C MET A 63 -5.80 -0.80 4.45
N SER A 64 -6.97 -1.34 4.07
CA SER A 64 -7.06 -2.52 3.21
C SER A 64 -6.56 -2.21 1.79
N LYS A 65 -6.27 -3.26 1.01
CA LYS A 65 -5.88 -3.11 -0.40
C LYS A 65 -6.94 -2.39 -1.23
N GLU A 66 -8.21 -2.67 -0.94
CA GLU A 66 -9.35 -2.05 -1.63
C GLU A 66 -9.48 -0.58 -1.24
N GLN A 67 -9.38 -0.25 0.05
CA GLN A 67 -9.39 1.13 0.54
C GLN A 67 -8.25 1.95 -0.06
N MET A 68 -7.03 1.38 -0.12
CA MET A 68 -5.90 2.03 -0.79
C MET A 68 -6.12 2.23 -2.29
N ARG A 69 -6.86 1.33 -2.96
CA ARG A 69 -7.18 1.47 -4.39
C ARG A 69 -8.23 2.54 -4.61
N GLN A 70 -9.27 2.56 -3.78
CA GLN A 70 -10.34 3.56 -3.80
C GLN A 70 -9.79 4.95 -3.51
N ALA A 71 -8.94 5.11 -2.49
CA ALA A 71 -8.32 6.40 -2.15
C ALA A 71 -7.42 6.98 -3.26
N ARG A 72 -6.94 6.13 -4.19
CA ARG A 72 -6.16 6.54 -5.37
C ARG A 72 -7.03 6.79 -6.61
N ARG A 73 -8.31 6.41 -6.57
CA ARG A 73 -9.21 6.55 -7.71
C ARG A 73 -9.72 8.00 -7.74
N PRO A 74 -9.50 8.73 -8.84
CA PRO A 74 -10.08 10.06 -9.01
C PRO A 74 -11.59 9.95 -9.22
N ASP A 75 -12.29 11.08 -9.05
CA ASP A 75 -13.69 11.18 -9.41
C ASP A 75 -13.85 10.93 -10.91
N PRO A 76 -14.88 10.16 -11.33
CA PRO A 76 -15.05 9.81 -12.75
C PRO A 76 -15.21 11.02 -13.67
N GLY A 77 -15.74 12.15 -13.17
CA GLY A 77 -16.01 13.36 -13.96
C GLY A 77 -17.21 13.27 -14.90
N TYR A 78 -17.95 12.15 -14.87
CA TYR A 78 -19.21 11.94 -15.58
C TYR A 78 -20.17 11.11 -14.74
N TYR A 79 -21.45 11.18 -15.05
CA TYR A 79 -22.47 10.25 -14.56
C TYR A 79 -23.23 9.67 -15.76
N VAL A 80 -23.72 8.44 -15.64
CA VAL A 80 -24.52 7.80 -16.69
C VAL A 80 -25.97 8.16 -16.42
N GLU A 81 -26.55 9.01 -17.26
CA GLU A 81 -27.95 9.45 -17.15
C GLU A 81 -28.94 8.31 -17.38
N MET A 82 -28.74 7.56 -18.46
CA MET A 82 -29.61 6.44 -18.82
C MET A 82 -28.79 5.42 -19.61
N ARG A 83 -29.01 4.13 -19.35
CA ARG A 83 -28.40 3.07 -20.19
C ARG A 83 -29.26 2.87 -21.43
N ALA A 84 -28.64 2.48 -22.55
CA ALA A 84 -29.36 2.29 -23.81
C ALA A 84 -30.55 1.30 -23.71
N GLY A 85 -30.46 0.27 -22.87
CA GLY A 85 -31.58 -0.66 -22.60
C GLY A 85 -32.77 0.03 -21.93
N GLU A 86 -32.50 0.89 -20.95
CA GLU A 86 -33.51 1.66 -20.20
C GLU A 86 -34.13 2.75 -21.10
N ALA A 87 -33.33 3.40 -21.95
CA ALA A 87 -33.79 4.43 -22.88
C ALA A 87 -34.68 3.88 -24.02
N MET A 88 -34.47 2.62 -24.40
CA MET A 88 -35.22 1.93 -25.47
C MET A 88 -36.41 1.11 -24.94
N GLY A 89 -36.74 1.21 -23.63
CA GLY A 89 -37.88 0.53 -23.03
C GLY A 89 -37.73 -0.99 -22.84
N GLY A 90 -36.50 -1.50 -22.90
CA GLY A 90 -36.19 -2.90 -22.62
C GLY A 90 -35.96 -3.11 -21.12
N VAL A 91 -36.65 -4.10 -20.54
CA VAL A 91 -36.47 -4.56 -19.15
C VAL A 91 -35.01 -4.77 -18.80
#